data_AF-A0A2M9ZAX0-F1
#
_entry.id   AF-A0A2M9ZAX0-F1
#
_cell.length_a   1.000
_cell.length_b   1.000
_cell.length_c   1.000
_cell.angle_alpha   90.00
_cell.angle_beta   90.00
_cell.angle_gamma   90.00
#
_symmetry.space_group_name_H-M   'P 1'
#
loop_
_entity.id
_entity.type
_entity.pdbx_description
1 polymer ?
#
loop_
_entity_poly.entity_id
_entity_poly.type
_entity_poly.pdbx_seq_one_letter_code
_entity_poly.pdbx_strand_id
1 'polypeptide(L)'
;MIIACLVRCISLSGWVPREEAIPIRNQENTYLKFKVQNYDRSKEAEGNLLFRFYKDNYQTVIEWYDPDPPTILLLPRSIPYSINPSHSYFDKKQDGQHLNLFWQLIVGNRRSDFRFDCEYWIPLPAGKNEFSFMVFDYGGSRRGYLRQKFDLSPNHSIRLSAIPLQLSEDEEIAWKQSKGWPRILFGERVFDLQTTIEPNVPGQEDSKCDPFEGEK
;
A
#
# COMPACT_ATOMS: atom_id res chain seq x y z
N MET A 1 -21.66 -34.58 33.14
CA MET A 1 -22.47 -34.03 32.03
C MET A 1 -21.86 -32.69 31.67
N ILE A 2 -20.93 -32.67 30.71
CA ILE A 2 -20.21 -31.48 30.28
C ILE A 2 -20.88 -31.03 28.98
N ILE A 3 -21.55 -29.88 29.05
CA ILE A 3 -22.16 -29.22 27.89
C ILE A 3 -21.00 -28.60 27.09
N ALA A 4 -20.63 -29.27 26.01
CA ALA A 4 -19.74 -28.73 25.00
C ALA A 4 -20.50 -27.61 24.25
N CYS A 5 -20.23 -26.36 24.62
CA CYS A 5 -20.57 -25.20 23.80
C CYS A 5 -19.75 -25.26 22.50
N LEU A 6 -20.32 -25.90 21.48
CA LEU A 6 -19.97 -25.70 20.08
C LEU A 6 -20.36 -24.26 19.71
N VAL A 7 -19.56 -23.28 20.13
CA VAL A 7 -19.55 -21.97 19.47
C VAL A 7 -18.90 -22.19 18.11
N ARG A 8 -19.73 -22.59 17.16
CA ARG A 8 -19.46 -22.37 15.74
C ARG A 8 -19.14 -20.89 15.60
N CYS A 9 -17.87 -20.57 15.36
CA CYS A 9 -17.47 -19.32 14.74
C CYS A 9 -18.18 -19.27 13.39
N ILE A 10 -19.39 -18.73 13.37
CA ILE A 10 -20.04 -18.30 12.14
C ILE A 10 -19.17 -17.15 11.66
N SER A 11 -18.38 -17.40 10.62
CA SER A 11 -17.64 -16.35 9.96
C SER A 11 -18.66 -15.34 9.45
N LEU A 12 -18.68 -14.16 10.07
CA LEU A 12 -19.33 -12.95 9.56
C LEU A 12 -18.61 -12.43 8.29
N SER A 13 -18.10 -13.34 7.45
CA SER A 13 -17.51 -13.05 6.14
C SER A 13 -18.57 -12.90 5.04
N GLY A 14 -19.85 -12.90 5.40
CA GLY A 14 -20.94 -12.50 4.53
C GLY A 14 -21.23 -11.02 4.76
N TRP A 15 -21.07 -10.21 3.71
CA TRP A 15 -21.28 -8.76 3.62
C TRP A 15 -20.03 -7.91 3.88
N VAL A 16 -18.97 -8.13 3.09
CA VAL A 16 -18.09 -7.02 2.74
C VAL A 16 -18.78 -6.32 1.56
N PRO A 17 -19.41 -5.15 1.72
CA PRO A 17 -19.85 -4.37 0.56
C PRO A 17 -18.64 -4.17 -0.35
N ARG A 18 -18.85 -4.18 -1.67
CA ARG A 18 -17.85 -3.80 -2.67
C ARG A 18 -17.10 -2.60 -2.13
N GLU A 19 -15.88 -2.79 -1.65
CA GLU A 19 -15.28 -1.82 -0.73
C GLU A 19 -15.19 -0.45 -1.42
N GLU A 20 -16.07 0.46 -1.03
CA GLU A 20 -16.19 1.73 -1.71
C GLU A 20 -14.96 2.55 -1.37
N ALA A 21 -14.23 2.97 -2.40
CA ALA A 21 -13.16 3.93 -2.21
C ALA A 21 -13.78 5.28 -1.90
N ILE A 22 -13.17 5.97 -0.95
CA ILE A 22 -13.60 7.31 -0.57
C ILE A 22 -13.14 8.26 -1.66
N PRO A 23 -14.05 9.03 -2.27
CA PRO A 23 -13.66 9.96 -3.31
C PRO A 23 -12.71 11.02 -2.76
N ILE A 24 -11.61 11.23 -3.46
CA ILE A 24 -10.62 12.25 -3.10
C ILE A 24 -11.15 13.62 -3.51
N ARG A 25 -11.42 14.46 -2.52
CA ARG A 25 -11.82 15.86 -2.71
C ARG A 25 -10.60 16.70 -3.12
N ASN A 26 -10.82 17.79 -3.86
CA ASN A 26 -9.73 18.67 -4.33
C ASN A 26 -8.61 17.91 -5.08
N GLN A 27 -8.95 16.88 -5.85
CA GLN A 27 -7.99 16.25 -6.76
C GLN A 27 -7.82 17.17 -7.97
N GLU A 28 -6.63 17.77 -8.10
CA GLU A 28 -6.32 18.72 -9.17
C GLU A 28 -5.15 18.20 -10.01
N ASN A 29 -5.35 17.01 -10.60
CA ASN A 29 -4.30 16.28 -11.32
C ASN A 29 -3.08 16.03 -10.41
N THR A 30 -3.33 15.49 -9.21
CA THR A 30 -2.37 15.23 -8.14
C THR A 30 -2.39 13.76 -7.76
N TYR A 31 -1.21 13.14 -7.62
CA TYR A 31 -1.07 11.70 -7.34
C TYR A 31 0.08 11.38 -6.38
N LEU A 32 0.00 10.22 -5.72
CA LEU A 32 1.14 9.48 -5.21
C LEU A 32 1.60 8.53 -6.31
N LYS A 33 2.80 8.72 -6.82
CA LYS A 33 3.46 7.80 -7.75
C LYS A 33 4.49 7.00 -6.99
N PHE A 34 4.42 5.68 -7.05
CA PHE A 34 5.38 4.83 -6.36
C PHE A 34 5.70 3.59 -7.17
N LYS A 35 6.95 3.13 -7.02
CA LYS A 35 7.45 1.88 -7.57
C LYS A 35 8.41 1.30 -6.55
N VAL A 36 8.17 0.07 -6.13
CA VAL A 36 9.13 -0.67 -5.30
C VAL A 36 9.87 -1.62 -6.22
N GLN A 37 11.19 -1.43 -6.35
CA GLN A 37 12.00 -2.32 -7.17
C GLN A 37 12.16 -3.67 -6.48
N ASN A 38 12.16 -4.74 -7.25
CA ASN A 38 12.51 -6.05 -6.71
C ASN A 38 14.00 -6.07 -6.34
N TYR A 39 14.28 -6.21 -5.05
CA TYR A 39 15.61 -6.15 -4.48
C TYR A 39 16.21 -7.52 -4.17
N ASP A 40 15.44 -8.59 -4.34
CA ASP A 40 15.87 -9.96 -4.12
C ASP A 40 15.48 -10.86 -5.30
N ARG A 41 16.35 -10.88 -6.32
CA ARG A 41 16.19 -11.71 -7.52
C ARG A 41 16.37 -13.20 -7.25
N SER A 42 16.85 -13.58 -6.07
CA SER A 42 17.26 -14.96 -5.72
C SER A 42 16.16 -15.83 -5.12
N LYS A 43 14.95 -15.29 -4.93
CA LYS A 43 13.84 -16.03 -4.34
C LYS A 43 13.36 -17.15 -5.29
N GLU A 44 13.99 -18.31 -5.33
CA GLU A 44 13.44 -19.52 -5.95
C GLU A 44 12.21 -19.97 -5.13
N ALA A 45 11.02 -19.56 -5.57
CA ALA A 45 9.77 -20.08 -5.03
C ALA A 45 9.34 -21.28 -5.88
N GLU A 46 10.10 -22.37 -5.82
CA GLU A 46 9.67 -23.63 -6.44
C GLU A 46 8.51 -24.21 -5.61
N GLY A 47 7.33 -24.28 -6.24
CA GLY A 47 6.29 -25.23 -5.88
C GLY A 47 5.06 -24.72 -5.11
N ASN A 48 5.07 -23.54 -4.47
CA ASN A 48 3.91 -23.03 -3.73
C ASN A 48 3.39 -21.67 -4.24
N LEU A 49 2.17 -21.68 -4.76
CA LEU A 49 1.45 -20.50 -5.30
C LEU A 49 1.35 -19.34 -4.30
N LEU A 50 1.16 -19.62 -3.00
CA LEU A 50 1.06 -18.58 -1.97
C LEU A 50 2.41 -17.88 -1.75
N PHE A 51 3.50 -18.63 -1.71
CA PHE A 51 4.85 -18.07 -1.59
C PHE A 51 5.24 -17.30 -2.85
N ARG A 52 4.84 -17.76 -4.04
CA ARG A 52 5.02 -17.01 -5.28
C ARG A 52 4.26 -15.67 -5.25
N PHE A 53 3.05 -15.65 -4.71
CA PHE A 53 2.30 -14.41 -4.52
C PHE A 53 3.06 -13.43 -3.61
N TYR A 54 3.51 -13.85 -2.42
CA TYR A 54 4.27 -12.95 -1.52
C TYR A 54 5.67 -12.60 -2.04
N LYS A 55 6.22 -13.38 -2.97
CA LYS A 55 7.50 -13.07 -3.61
C LYS A 55 7.36 -11.90 -4.59
N ASP A 56 6.35 -11.96 -5.44
CA ASP A 56 6.20 -11.01 -6.55
C ASP A 56 5.44 -9.74 -6.15
N ASN A 57 4.85 -9.72 -4.96
CA ASN A 57 3.97 -8.66 -4.49
C ASN A 57 4.37 -8.13 -3.11
N TYR A 58 3.99 -6.88 -2.86
CA TYR A 58 4.09 -6.20 -1.59
C TYR A 58 2.76 -5.50 -1.29
N GLN A 59 2.53 -5.16 -0.02
CA GLN A 59 1.40 -4.36 0.38
C GLN A 59 1.78 -2.91 0.60
N THR A 60 0.90 -1.99 0.24
CA THR A 60 1.01 -0.57 0.58
C THR A 60 -0.30 -0.05 1.13
N VAL A 61 -0.21 0.62 2.27
CA VAL A 61 -1.31 1.32 2.92
C VAL A 61 -0.99 2.80 2.94
N ILE A 62 -1.90 3.60 2.39
CA ILE A 62 -1.78 5.06 2.34
C ILE A 62 -2.92 5.62 3.16
N GLU A 63 -2.60 6.27 4.27
CA GLU A 63 -3.62 6.89 5.11
C GLU A 63 -3.55 8.41 5.03
N TRP A 64 -4.71 9.04 4.97
CA TRP A 64 -4.85 10.49 4.98
C TRP A 64 -5.37 10.96 6.33
N TYR A 65 -4.64 11.89 6.94
CA TYR A 65 -5.06 12.62 8.13
C TYR A 65 -5.90 13.84 7.70
N ASP A 66 -7.08 13.56 7.15
CA ASP A 66 -8.03 14.58 6.68
C ASP A 66 -8.54 15.42 7.87
N PRO A 67 -8.36 16.75 7.85
CA PRO A 67 -8.89 17.61 8.92
C PRO A 67 -10.42 17.66 8.97
N ASP A 68 -11.09 17.27 7.89
CA ASP A 68 -12.54 17.29 7.74
C ASP A 68 -13.06 15.99 7.11
N PRO A 69 -12.91 14.82 7.78
CA PRO A 69 -13.23 13.52 7.17
C PRO A 69 -14.70 13.44 6.74
N PRO A 70 -15.01 12.70 5.66
CA PRO A 70 -16.37 12.58 5.18
C PRO A 70 -17.29 11.93 6.23
N THR A 71 -18.49 12.49 6.38
CA THR A 71 -19.45 12.11 7.44
C THR A 71 -19.79 10.62 7.44
N ILE A 72 -19.72 9.95 6.28
CA ILE A 72 -19.99 8.51 6.14
C ILE A 72 -19.06 7.63 6.96
N LEU A 73 -17.85 8.11 7.29
CA LEU A 73 -16.90 7.34 8.08
C LEU A 73 -17.26 7.28 9.57
N LEU A 74 -18.07 8.23 10.07
CA LEU A 74 -18.37 8.37 11.51
C LEU A 74 -17.12 8.38 12.41
N LEU A 75 -15.94 8.64 11.83
CA LEU A 75 -14.68 8.69 12.54
C LEU A 75 -14.50 10.08 13.17
N PRO A 76 -13.92 10.18 14.38
CA PRO A 76 -13.41 11.44 14.90
C PRO A 76 -12.46 12.11 13.90
N ARG A 77 -12.44 13.45 13.86
CA ARG A 77 -11.59 14.27 12.96
C ARG A 77 -10.08 13.98 13.03
N SER A 78 -9.63 13.18 13.99
CA SER A 78 -8.23 12.83 14.22
C SER A 78 -7.84 11.43 13.75
N ILE A 79 -8.79 10.61 13.28
CA ILE A 79 -8.48 9.23 12.86
C ILE A 79 -8.18 9.24 11.35
N PRO A 80 -6.97 8.83 10.94
CA PRO A 80 -6.64 8.70 9.53
C PRO A 80 -7.43 7.55 8.89
N TYR A 81 -7.61 7.60 7.58
CA TYR A 81 -8.28 6.54 6.84
C TYR A 81 -7.56 6.23 5.53
N SER A 82 -7.70 4.98 5.07
CA SER A 82 -7.09 4.54 3.82
C SER A 82 -7.72 5.25 2.61
N ILE A 83 -6.86 5.78 1.74
CA ILE A 83 -7.26 6.46 0.50
C ILE A 83 -7.01 5.62 -0.75
N ASN A 84 -6.67 4.34 -0.59
CA ASN A 84 -6.42 3.47 -1.73
C ASN A 84 -7.67 3.40 -2.62
N PRO A 85 -7.54 3.51 -3.96
CA PRO A 85 -8.68 3.50 -4.88
C PRO A 85 -9.46 2.19 -4.84
N SER A 86 -10.59 2.14 -5.53
CA SER A 86 -11.38 0.91 -5.64
C SER A 86 -10.65 -0.13 -6.49
N HIS A 87 -11.06 -1.40 -6.41
CA HIS A 87 -10.48 -2.45 -7.27
C HIS A 87 -10.54 -2.09 -8.75
N SER A 88 -11.67 -1.53 -9.20
CA SER A 88 -11.90 -1.19 -10.61
C SER A 88 -10.97 -0.09 -11.13
N TYR A 89 -10.38 0.71 -10.24
CA TYR A 89 -9.37 1.70 -10.63
C TYR A 89 -8.17 1.03 -11.31
N PHE A 90 -7.82 -0.18 -10.87
CA PHE A 90 -6.66 -0.92 -11.37
C PHE A 90 -6.97 -1.86 -12.55
N ASP A 91 -8.20 -1.88 -13.07
CA ASP A 91 -8.60 -2.77 -14.19
C ASP A 91 -7.75 -2.58 -15.45
N LYS A 92 -7.29 -1.34 -15.69
CA LYS A 92 -6.43 -1.03 -16.84
C LYS A 92 -4.95 -1.30 -16.61
N LYS A 93 -4.55 -1.66 -15.38
CA LYS A 93 -3.15 -1.78 -15.01
C LYS A 93 -2.46 -2.98 -15.66
N GLN A 94 -3.21 -4.05 -15.92
CA GLN A 94 -2.71 -5.29 -16.55
C GLN A 94 -1.57 -5.99 -15.78
N ASP A 95 -1.40 -5.69 -14.48
CA ASP A 95 -0.32 -6.21 -13.63
C ASP A 95 -0.48 -7.68 -13.19
N GLY A 96 -1.49 -8.37 -13.73
CA GLY A 96 -1.81 -9.76 -13.41
C GLY A 96 -2.37 -9.96 -12.01
N GLN A 97 -2.67 -8.89 -11.25
CA GLN A 97 -3.20 -8.98 -9.89
C GLN A 97 -4.73 -9.05 -9.80
N HIS A 98 -5.43 -9.43 -10.89
CA HIS A 98 -6.87 -9.65 -10.83
C HIS A 98 -7.16 -10.95 -10.06
N LEU A 99 -7.17 -10.85 -8.73
CA LEU A 99 -7.48 -11.95 -7.83
C LEU A 99 -8.98 -12.23 -7.88
N ASN A 100 -9.34 -13.50 -8.07
CA ASN A 100 -10.72 -13.92 -7.86
C ASN A 100 -11.11 -13.76 -6.38
N LEU A 101 -12.41 -13.77 -6.08
CA LEU A 101 -12.95 -13.53 -4.74
C LEU A 101 -12.33 -14.46 -3.68
N PHE A 102 -12.05 -15.71 -4.04
CA PHE A 102 -11.41 -16.68 -3.15
C PHE A 102 -10.00 -16.26 -2.77
N TRP A 103 -9.18 -15.83 -3.73
CA TRP A 103 -7.85 -15.33 -3.44
C TRP A 103 -7.89 -14.01 -2.67
N GLN A 104 -8.83 -13.10 -2.94
CA GLN A 104 -8.98 -11.88 -2.13
C GLN A 104 -9.25 -12.16 -0.65
N LEU A 105 -9.93 -13.27 -0.33
CA LEU A 105 -10.14 -13.70 1.05
C LEU A 105 -8.88 -14.29 1.73
N ILE A 106 -7.92 -14.77 0.94
CA ILE A 106 -6.74 -15.51 1.43
C ILE A 106 -5.47 -14.67 1.43
N VAL A 107 -5.21 -13.93 0.35
CA VAL A 107 -3.94 -13.20 0.15
C VAL A 107 -4.03 -11.72 0.45
N GLY A 108 -5.24 -11.16 0.57
CA GLY A 108 -5.43 -9.77 0.92
C GLY A 108 -6.26 -8.99 -0.10
N ASN A 109 -6.33 -7.70 0.16
CA ASN A 109 -7.17 -6.78 -0.58
C ASN A 109 -6.39 -6.16 -1.74
N ARG A 110 -6.90 -6.32 -2.96
CA ARG A 110 -6.32 -5.73 -4.18
C ARG A 110 -6.03 -4.21 -4.08
N ARG A 111 -6.75 -3.48 -3.22
CA ARG A 111 -6.51 -2.04 -2.98
C ARG A 111 -5.15 -1.80 -2.34
N SER A 112 -4.64 -2.74 -1.55
CA SER A 112 -3.36 -2.65 -0.85
C SER A 112 -2.28 -3.55 -1.44
N ASP A 113 -2.61 -4.55 -2.25
CA ASP A 113 -1.62 -5.41 -2.91
C ASP A 113 -1.10 -4.77 -4.21
N PHE A 114 0.22 -4.80 -4.39
CA PHE A 114 0.94 -4.21 -5.51
C PHE A 114 2.10 -5.13 -5.93
N ARG A 115 2.45 -5.11 -7.21
CA ARG A 115 3.52 -5.96 -7.75
C ARG A 115 4.84 -5.20 -7.77
N PHE A 116 5.94 -5.88 -7.41
CA PHE A 116 7.26 -5.29 -7.58
C PHE A 116 7.53 -4.90 -9.03
N ASP A 117 8.39 -3.91 -9.21
CA ASP A 117 8.82 -3.35 -10.49
C ASP A 117 7.73 -2.64 -11.33
N CYS A 118 6.47 -2.66 -10.89
CA CYS A 118 5.40 -1.84 -11.43
C CYS A 118 5.37 -0.46 -10.75
N GLU A 119 5.19 0.58 -11.54
CA GLU A 119 4.82 1.91 -11.02
C GLU A 119 3.31 1.95 -10.79
N TYR A 120 2.83 2.66 -9.78
CA TYR A 120 1.41 2.84 -9.49
C TYR A 120 1.11 4.30 -9.15
N TRP A 121 -0.04 4.79 -9.60
CA TRP A 121 -0.49 6.14 -9.34
C TRP A 121 -1.76 6.10 -8.49
N ILE A 122 -1.76 6.79 -7.35
CA ILE A 122 -2.91 6.86 -6.45
C ILE A 122 -3.34 8.31 -6.35
N PRO A 123 -4.61 8.67 -6.62
CA PRO A 123 -5.07 10.04 -6.52
C PRO A 123 -4.87 10.62 -5.12
N LEU A 124 -4.38 11.85 -5.04
CA LEU A 124 -4.20 12.60 -3.79
C LEU A 124 -4.93 13.94 -3.84
N PRO A 125 -5.36 14.50 -2.71
CA PRO A 125 -5.87 15.87 -2.66
C PRO A 125 -4.73 16.89 -2.83
N ALA A 126 -5.01 18.00 -3.52
CA ALA A 126 -4.13 19.16 -3.58
C ALA A 126 -4.16 19.97 -2.26
N GLY A 127 -3.17 20.85 -2.09
CA GLY A 127 -2.99 21.70 -0.93
C GLY A 127 -2.27 21.02 0.24
N LYS A 128 -2.47 21.57 1.45
CA LYS A 128 -1.78 21.15 2.67
C LYS A 128 -2.44 19.92 3.28
N ASN A 129 -1.77 18.77 3.18
CA ASN A 129 -2.27 17.50 3.67
C ASN A 129 -1.18 16.71 4.40
N GLU A 130 -1.58 15.83 5.31
CA GLU A 130 -0.69 14.93 6.03
C GLU A 130 -1.03 13.49 5.69
N PHE A 131 -0.02 12.71 5.34
CA PHE A 131 -0.18 11.30 4.97
C PHE A 131 0.78 10.42 5.76
N SER A 132 0.35 9.19 6.00
CA SER A 132 1.23 8.06 6.33
C SER A 132 1.31 7.12 5.13
N PHE A 133 2.51 6.67 4.82
CA PHE A 133 2.80 5.65 3.83
C PHE A 133 3.40 4.46 4.56
N MET A 134 2.79 3.28 4.40
CA MET A 134 3.30 2.03 4.92
C MET A 134 3.50 1.06 3.77
N VAL A 135 4.67 0.42 3.72
CA VAL A 135 5.00 -0.62 2.74
C VAL A 135 5.33 -1.90 3.50
N PHE A 136 4.77 -3.04 3.10
CA PHE A 136 5.00 -4.34 3.72
C PHE A 136 5.38 -5.36 2.65
N ASP A 137 6.60 -5.90 2.72
CA ASP A 137 6.99 -7.09 1.98
C ASP A 137 7.03 -8.27 2.94
N TYR A 138 5.98 -9.10 2.90
CA TYR A 138 5.87 -10.31 3.71
C TYR A 138 6.86 -11.40 3.26
N GLY A 139 7.17 -11.48 1.97
CA GLY A 139 8.12 -12.46 1.44
C GLY A 139 9.57 -12.15 1.85
N GLY A 140 9.90 -10.87 2.06
CA GLY A 140 11.21 -10.40 2.51
C GLY A 140 11.30 -10.03 3.99
N SER A 141 10.19 -10.14 4.73
CA SER A 141 10.03 -9.66 6.12
C SER A 141 10.58 -8.24 6.29
N ARG A 142 10.08 -7.33 5.47
CA ARG A 142 10.56 -5.94 5.39
C ARG A 142 9.40 -4.96 5.42
N ARG A 143 9.54 -3.89 6.19
CA ARG A 143 8.53 -2.82 6.30
C ARG A 143 9.12 -1.48 5.97
N GLY A 144 8.30 -0.54 5.55
CA GLY A 144 8.62 0.88 5.44
C GLY A 144 7.52 1.71 6.08
N TYR A 145 7.88 2.80 6.74
CA TYR A 145 6.94 3.78 7.27
C TYR A 145 7.49 5.19 7.08
N LEU A 146 6.64 6.08 6.59
CA LEU A 146 6.87 7.51 6.50
C LEU A 146 5.58 8.24 6.80
N ARG A 147 5.64 9.23 7.70
CA ARG A 147 4.54 10.16 7.92
C ARG A 147 5.03 11.58 7.70
N GLN A 148 4.37 12.31 6.81
CA GLN A 148 4.86 13.61 6.37
C GLN A 148 3.71 14.53 5.92
N LYS A 149 3.91 15.83 6.14
CA LYS A 149 3.05 16.90 5.64
C LYS A 149 3.56 17.38 4.29
N PHE A 150 2.65 17.57 3.35
CA PHE A 150 2.93 18.08 2.01
C PHE A 150 2.03 19.28 1.74
N ASP A 151 2.56 20.24 0.99
CA ASP A 151 1.77 21.31 0.36
C ASP A 151 1.82 21.07 -1.14
N LEU A 152 0.84 20.31 -1.64
CA LEU A 152 0.86 19.80 -3.01
C LEU A 152 0.16 20.79 -3.94
N SER A 153 0.93 21.44 -4.82
CA SER A 153 0.37 22.31 -5.85
C SER A 153 -0.43 21.52 -6.89
N PRO A 154 -1.38 22.17 -7.60
CA PRO A 154 -2.07 21.55 -8.72
C PRO A 154 -1.06 21.03 -9.76
N ASN A 155 -1.41 19.93 -10.44
CA ASN A 155 -0.54 19.27 -11.43
C ASN A 155 0.82 18.80 -10.87
N HIS A 156 0.98 18.64 -9.56
CA HIS A 156 2.17 18.03 -8.97
C HIS A 156 1.82 16.71 -8.30
N SER A 157 2.77 15.79 -8.27
CA SER A 157 2.63 14.50 -7.61
C SER A 157 3.74 14.27 -6.61
N ILE A 158 3.44 13.48 -5.60
CA ILE A 158 4.45 12.94 -4.70
C ILE A 158 5.01 11.69 -5.35
N ARG A 159 6.33 11.61 -5.51
CA ARG A 159 7.06 10.41 -5.91
C ARG A 159 7.61 9.74 -4.66
N LEU A 160 7.15 8.53 -4.36
CA LEU A 160 7.62 7.71 -3.24
C LEU A 160 8.57 6.63 -3.75
N SER A 161 9.76 6.57 -3.14
CA SER A 161 10.76 5.53 -3.37
C SER A 161 10.96 4.72 -2.09
N ALA A 162 11.02 3.39 -2.21
CA ALA A 162 11.31 2.50 -1.11
C ALA A 162 12.69 1.85 -1.33
N ILE A 163 13.64 2.16 -0.46
CA ILE A 163 15.03 1.71 -0.57
C ILE A 163 15.29 0.66 0.51
N PRO A 164 15.66 -0.58 0.18
CA PRO A 164 15.96 -1.59 1.18
C PRO A 164 17.24 -1.20 1.94
N LEU A 165 17.16 -1.12 3.27
CA LEU A 165 18.32 -0.95 4.15
C LEU A 165 18.81 -2.29 4.72
N GLN A 166 20.10 -2.38 4.98
CA GLN A 166 20.69 -3.51 5.69
C GLN A 166 21.35 -2.97 6.95
N LEU A 167 20.65 -3.14 8.07
CA LEU A 167 21.04 -2.67 9.39
C LEU A 167 21.17 -3.87 10.33
N SER A 168 22.02 -3.75 11.35
CA SER A 168 21.94 -4.63 12.51
C SER A 168 20.66 -4.35 13.32
N GLU A 169 20.31 -5.23 14.25
CA GLU A 169 19.09 -5.10 15.06
C GLU A 169 19.08 -3.80 15.90
N ASP A 170 20.20 -3.47 16.55
CA ASP A 170 20.31 -2.24 17.35
C ASP A 170 20.21 -0.97 16.49
N GLU A 171 20.85 -0.98 15.32
CA GLU A 171 20.76 0.11 14.34
C GLU A 171 19.34 0.25 13.79
N GLU A 172 18.65 -0.85 13.53
CA GLU A 172 17.25 -0.86 13.07
C GLU A 172 16.35 -0.18 14.10
N ILE A 173 16.46 -0.56 15.39
CA ILE A 173 15.65 0.01 16.46
C ILE A 173 15.89 1.52 16.56
N ALA A 174 17.16 1.94 16.61
CA ALA A 174 17.54 3.35 16.68
C ALA A 174 17.05 4.13 15.46
N TRP A 175 17.21 3.57 14.26
CA TRP A 175 16.76 4.17 13.02
C TRP A 175 15.24 4.36 13.00
N LYS A 176 14.47 3.32 13.35
CA LYS A 176 12.99 3.36 13.39
C LYS A 176 12.50 4.39 14.40
N GLN A 177 13.12 4.49 15.57
CA GLN A 177 12.83 5.53 16.55
C GLN A 177 13.11 6.93 15.98
N SER A 178 14.25 7.13 15.32
CA SER A 178 14.61 8.42 14.71
C SER A 178 13.62 8.88 13.63
N LYS A 179 12.98 7.93 12.95
CA LYS A 179 11.99 8.16 11.88
C LYS A 179 10.54 8.21 12.40
N GLY A 180 10.33 8.12 13.71
CA GLY A 180 9.00 8.21 14.32
C GLY A 180 8.08 7.01 14.04
N TRP A 181 8.65 5.82 13.87
CA TRP A 181 7.86 4.63 13.60
C TRP A 181 6.92 4.26 14.76
N PRO A 182 5.70 3.77 14.47
CA PRO A 182 4.83 3.16 15.47
C PRO A 182 5.51 1.93 16.10
N ARG A 183 5.40 1.79 17.44
CA ARG A 183 6.03 0.67 18.17
C ARG A 183 5.59 -0.72 17.71
N ILE A 184 4.41 -0.83 17.12
CA ILE A 184 3.85 -2.09 16.59
C ILE A 184 4.58 -2.61 15.33
N LEU A 185 5.49 -1.84 14.74
CA LEU A 185 6.23 -2.18 13.51
C LEU A 185 7.73 -2.53 13.76
N PHE A 186 8.12 -2.78 15.01
CA PHE A 186 9.48 -3.25 15.34
C PHE A 186 9.68 -4.75 15.07
N GLY A 187 10.92 -5.17 14.77
CA GLY A 187 11.30 -6.59 14.59
C GLY A 187 11.32 -7.12 13.16
N GLU A 188 11.47 -6.24 12.16
CA GLU A 188 11.49 -6.60 10.73
C GLU A 188 12.40 -5.65 9.96
N ARG A 189 13.06 -6.16 8.92
CA ARG A 189 13.99 -5.38 8.08
C ARG A 189 13.32 -4.11 7.55
N VAL A 190 14.11 -3.13 7.14
CA VAL A 190 13.59 -1.78 6.87
C VAL A 190 13.69 -1.38 5.39
N PHE A 191 12.64 -0.74 4.88
CA PHE A 191 12.69 0.16 3.75
C PHE A 191 12.83 1.60 4.28
N ASP A 192 13.82 2.34 3.77
CA ASP A 192 13.82 3.79 3.85
C ASP A 192 12.85 4.32 2.79
N LEU A 193 11.78 4.96 3.26
CA LEU A 193 10.79 5.58 2.40
C LEU A 193 11.16 7.05 2.20
N GLN A 194 11.44 7.42 0.95
CA GLN A 194 11.82 8.77 0.58
C GLN A 194 10.79 9.36 -0.38
N THR A 195 10.49 10.65 -0.22
CA THR A 195 9.53 11.36 -1.07
C THR A 195 10.17 12.55 -1.76
N THR A 196 9.73 12.80 -2.99
CA THR A 196 10.01 14.02 -3.74
C THR A 196 8.71 14.53 -4.37
N ILE A 197 8.65 15.81 -4.72
CA ILE A 197 7.52 16.40 -5.44
C ILE A 197 7.96 16.64 -6.88
N GLU A 198 7.18 16.16 -7.84
CA GLU A 198 7.44 16.32 -9.27
C GLU A 198 6.22 16.90 -10.01
N PRO A 199 6.41 17.70 -11.07
CA PRO A 199 5.31 18.13 -11.92
C PRO A 199 4.78 16.94 -12.75
N ASN A 200 3.48 16.96 -13.03
CA ASN A 200 2.83 16.01 -13.93
C ASN A 200 2.86 16.52 -15.36
N VAL A 201 3.16 15.64 -16.30
CA VAL A 201 3.07 15.96 -17.73
C VAL A 201 1.59 15.92 -18.15
N PRO A 202 1.06 16.96 -18.83
CA PRO A 202 -0.32 16.96 -19.30
C PRO A 202 -0.61 15.75 -20.20
N GLY A 203 -1.72 15.05 -19.91
CA GLY A 203 -2.14 13.86 -20.66
C GLY A 203 -1.33 12.59 -20.37
N GLN A 204 -0.37 12.63 -19.44
CA GLN A 204 0.29 11.42 -18.95
C GLN A 204 -0.69 10.63 -18.07
N GLU A 205 -0.81 9.34 -18.37
CA GLU A 205 -1.63 8.41 -17.61
C GLU A 205 -0.77 7.38 -16.89
N ASP A 206 -1.36 6.73 -15.88
CA ASP A 206 -0.73 5.62 -15.18
C ASP A 206 -0.43 4.49 -16.18
N SER A 207 0.85 4.11 -16.27
CA SER A 207 1.32 3.16 -17.28
C SER A 207 0.80 1.76 -17.01
N LYS A 208 0.64 0.95 -18.05
CA LYS A 208 0.41 -0.48 -17.87
C LYS A 208 1.64 -1.13 -17.25
N CYS A 209 1.44 -2.20 -16.49
CA CYS A 209 2.53 -3.05 -16.05
C CYS A 209 2.40 -4.41 -16.74
N ASP A 210 3.30 -4.72 -17.67
CA ASP A 210 3.38 -6.06 -18.25
C ASP A 210 4.25 -6.95 -17.35
N PRO A 211 3.68 -8.01 -16.75
CA PRO A 211 4.43 -8.91 -15.88
C PRO A 211 5.53 -9.73 -16.59
N PHE A 212 5.63 -9.70 -17.92
CA PHE A 212 6.53 -10.56 -18.72
C PHE A 212 7.55 -9.81 -19.60
N GLU A 213 7.63 -8.48 -19.58
CA GLU A 213 8.56 -7.73 -20.43
C GLU A 213 10.06 -7.97 -20.10
N GLY A 214 10.37 -8.64 -18.99
CA GLY A 214 11.74 -8.98 -18.56
C GLY A 214 12.18 -10.44 -18.78
N GLU A 215 11.33 -11.32 -19.32
CA GLU A 215 11.65 -12.75 -19.56
C GLU A 215 11.93 -13.06 -21.05
N LYS A 216 12.65 -12.18 -21.76
CA LYS A 216 13.13 -12.44 -23.14
C LYS A 216 14.63 -12.68 -23.18
#